data_AF-A0A166HW96-F1
#
_entry.id   AF-A0A166HW96-F1
#
_cell.length_a   1.000
_cell.length_b   1.000
_cell.length_c   1.000
_cell.angle_alpha   90.00
_cell.angle_beta   90.00
_cell.angle_gamma   90.00
#
_symmetry.space_group_name_H-M   'P 1'
#
loop_
_entity.id
_entity.type
_entity.pdbx_description
1 polymer ?
#
loop_
_entity_poly.entity_id
_entity_poly.type
_entity_poly.pdbx_seq_one_letter_code
_entity_poly.pdbx_strand_id
1 'polypeptide(L)'
;MDEPTSGLDARAAAIVMRTVRNTVNTGRTVVCTIHQPSIDIFEAFDELLLMKQGGLELYVGPVGQNSCDLIKYFEEIEGTSKIREGYNPATWMFEVTSSKQEMLLGLDFTEVYKNSALYWRTRQDLFNSMGSMYSAVVFIGIQNTIIVQPVVAVERTVFYRERAAGMYSSIAYALAQVVVEVPHVLVQTVVYGAIVYSMIGFEWSGAKFFWYLLFMFATLLYYTFYGMMTVALTPNLSLATILAGSLFGIWNLFSGFVIPVTVSLENF
;
A
#
# COMPACT_ATOMS: atom_id res chain seq x y z
N MET A 1 3.92 15.67 -22.20
CA MET A 1 4.37 16.70 -23.15
C MET A 1 5.87 16.77 -23.02
N ASP A 2 6.58 16.72 -24.13
CA ASP A 2 8.04 16.77 -24.12
C ASP A 2 8.49 18.21 -24.38
N GLU A 3 9.17 18.82 -23.41
CA GLU A 3 9.73 20.18 -23.45
C GLU A 3 8.85 21.27 -24.11
N PRO A 4 7.63 21.55 -23.59
CA PRO A 4 6.67 22.47 -24.23
C PRO A 4 7.12 23.94 -24.28
N THR A 5 8.18 24.29 -23.56
CA THR A 5 8.77 25.64 -23.51
C THR A 5 10.04 25.78 -24.34
N SER A 6 10.51 24.70 -24.99
CA SER A 6 11.74 24.72 -25.78
C SER A 6 11.59 25.59 -27.02
N GLY A 7 12.56 26.47 -27.27
CA GLY A 7 12.56 27.39 -28.40
C GLY A 7 11.62 28.60 -28.28
N LEU A 8 10.93 28.76 -27.15
CA LEU A 8 10.09 29.93 -26.86
C LEU A 8 10.85 30.97 -26.02
N ASP A 9 10.51 32.26 -26.22
CA ASP A 9 10.94 33.29 -25.29
C ASP A 9 10.18 33.20 -23.96
N ALA A 10 10.71 33.81 -22.90
CA ALA A 10 10.15 33.68 -21.55
C ALA A 10 8.67 34.06 -21.45
N ARG A 11 8.20 35.04 -22.24
CA ARG A 11 6.78 35.44 -22.23
C ARG A 11 5.90 34.42 -22.95
N ALA A 12 6.31 33.93 -24.12
CA ALA A 12 5.55 32.90 -24.83
C ALA A 12 5.49 31.60 -24.01
N ALA A 13 6.60 31.18 -23.38
CA ALA A 13 6.64 30.02 -22.51
C ALA A 13 5.67 30.15 -21.32
N ALA A 14 5.60 31.33 -20.68
CA ALA A 14 4.67 31.59 -19.59
C ALA A 14 3.19 31.52 -20.04
N ILE A 15 2.88 32.00 -21.25
CA ILE A 15 1.51 31.92 -21.81
C ILE A 15 1.12 30.45 -22.03
N VAL A 16 2.01 29.64 -22.61
CA VAL A 16 1.78 28.20 -22.82
C VAL A 16 1.58 27.48 -21.49
N MET A 17 2.40 27.76 -20.48
CA MET A 17 2.24 27.12 -19.17
C MET A 17 0.95 27.54 -18.46
N ARG A 18 0.47 28.77 -18.66
CA ARG A 18 -0.85 29.20 -18.16
C ARG A 18 -2.00 28.45 -18.82
N THR A 19 -1.95 28.18 -20.12
CA THR A 19 -3.01 27.40 -20.79
C THR A 19 -2.99 25.94 -20.36
N VAL A 20 -1.80 25.36 -20.15
CA VAL A 20 -1.64 24.03 -19.55
C VAL A 20 -2.23 23.99 -18.14
N ARG A 21 -1.92 24.98 -17.29
CA ARG A 21 -2.48 25.12 -15.94
C ARG A 21 -4.01 25.20 -15.94
N ASN A 22 -4.60 25.96 -16.85
CA ASN A 22 -6.05 26.01 -17.01
C ASN A 22 -6.65 24.65 -17.42
N THR A 23 -5.93 23.86 -18.21
CA THR A 23 -6.35 22.51 -18.59
C THR A 23 -6.28 21.56 -17.39
N VAL A 24 -5.24 21.65 -16.57
CA VAL A 24 -5.12 20.87 -15.33
C VAL A 24 -6.27 21.18 -14.37
N ASN A 25 -6.65 22.45 -14.24
CA ASN A 25 -7.77 22.89 -13.39
C ASN A 25 -9.14 22.31 -13.79
N THR A 26 -9.26 21.71 -14.99
CA THR A 26 -10.48 20.98 -15.40
C THR A 26 -10.52 19.51 -14.94
N GLY A 27 -9.54 19.07 -14.14
CA GLY A 27 -9.44 17.70 -13.64
C GLY A 27 -8.63 16.76 -14.55
N ARG A 28 -7.79 17.29 -15.43
CA ARG A 28 -6.93 16.50 -16.33
C ARG A 28 -5.51 16.42 -15.78
N THR A 29 -4.91 15.24 -15.82
CA THR A 29 -3.49 15.05 -15.45
C THR A 29 -2.59 15.38 -16.63
N VAL A 30 -1.58 16.24 -16.39
CA VAL A 30 -0.57 16.60 -17.38
C VAL A 30 0.80 16.28 -16.82
N VAL A 31 1.60 15.55 -17.59
CA VAL A 31 3.01 15.28 -17.28
C VAL A 31 3.84 15.96 -18.34
N CYS A 32 4.84 16.74 -17.93
CA CYS A 32 5.79 17.34 -18.87
C CYS A 32 7.22 17.37 -18.34
N THR A 33 8.16 17.36 -19.26
CA THR A 33 9.58 17.62 -19.03
C THR A 33 9.84 19.10 -19.27
N ILE A 34 10.57 19.77 -18.37
CA ILE A 34 11.02 21.15 -18.60
C ILE A 34 12.51 21.25 -18.35
N HIS A 35 13.21 21.81 -19.33
CA HIS A 35 14.61 22.17 -19.20
C HIS A 35 14.74 23.60 -18.66
N GLN A 36 15.26 23.75 -17.43
CA GLN A 36 15.57 25.03 -16.78
C GLN A 36 14.41 26.06 -16.74
N PRO A 37 13.36 25.81 -15.95
CA PRO A 37 12.22 26.74 -15.85
C PRO A 37 12.58 28.07 -15.18
N SER A 38 11.87 29.14 -15.58
CA SER A 38 11.81 30.37 -14.79
C SER A 38 11.00 30.17 -13.51
N ILE A 39 11.15 31.08 -12.54
CA ILE A 39 10.45 31.01 -11.24
C ILE A 39 8.94 30.88 -11.44
N ASP A 40 8.33 31.75 -12.26
CA ASP A 40 6.88 31.75 -12.54
C ASP A 40 6.38 30.41 -13.11
N ILE A 41 7.21 29.73 -13.91
CA ILE A 41 6.87 28.43 -14.51
C ILE A 41 7.07 27.31 -13.50
N PHE A 42 8.14 27.38 -12.71
CA PHE A 42 8.46 26.36 -11.71
C PHE A 42 7.42 26.33 -10.58
N GLU A 43 7.03 27.51 -10.07
CA GLU A 43 5.98 27.64 -9.05
C GLU A 43 4.59 27.30 -9.58
N ALA A 44 4.42 27.23 -10.90
CA ALA A 44 3.18 26.77 -11.46
C ALA A 44 2.97 25.27 -11.21
N PHE A 45 3.99 24.45 -10.93
CA PHE A 45 3.85 22.99 -10.79
C PHE A 45 3.32 22.55 -9.43
N ASP A 46 2.45 21.54 -9.43
CA ASP A 46 1.91 20.95 -8.20
C ASP A 46 2.91 19.95 -7.59
N GLU A 47 3.45 19.06 -8.42
CA GLU A 47 4.42 18.03 -8.05
C GLU A 47 5.64 18.07 -8.98
N LEU A 48 6.79 17.70 -8.44
CA LEU A 48 8.07 17.61 -9.14
C LEU A 48 8.63 16.19 -9.03
N LEU A 49 9.08 15.66 -10.17
CA LEU A 49 9.90 14.46 -10.27
C LEU A 49 11.31 14.88 -10.73
N LEU A 50 12.25 14.87 -9.79
CA LEU A 50 13.66 15.17 -10.06
C LEU A 50 14.46 13.87 -10.17
N MET A 51 15.24 13.74 -11.24
CA MET A 51 16.05 12.57 -11.53
C MET A 51 17.49 12.96 -11.90
N LYS A 52 18.44 12.09 -11.59
CA LYS A 52 19.83 12.17 -12.09
C LYS A 52 20.10 11.18 -13.22
N GLN A 53 21.27 11.32 -13.83
CA GLN A 53 21.73 10.43 -14.90
C GLN A 53 21.71 8.97 -14.43
N GLY A 54 21.14 8.09 -15.26
CA GLY A 54 20.88 6.70 -14.89
C GLY A 54 19.45 6.43 -14.41
N GLY A 55 18.56 7.43 -14.44
CA GLY A 55 17.15 7.25 -14.07
C GLY A 55 16.92 7.09 -12.57
N LEU A 56 17.87 7.56 -11.76
CA LEU A 56 17.78 7.52 -10.31
C LEU A 56 17.04 8.76 -9.81
N GLU A 57 16.06 8.54 -8.93
CA GLU A 57 15.26 9.61 -8.35
C GLU A 57 16.04 10.32 -7.23
N LEU A 58 15.89 11.64 -7.19
CA LEU A 58 16.48 12.52 -6.18
C LEU A 58 15.42 13.17 -5.29
N TYR A 59 14.24 13.43 -5.87
CA TYR A 59 13.10 14.02 -5.17
C TYR A 59 11.83 13.72 -5.96
N VAL A 60 10.81 13.18 -5.29
CA VAL A 60 9.45 13.11 -5.82
C VAL A 60 8.51 13.65 -4.75
N GLY A 61 7.82 14.73 -5.07
CA GLY A 61 6.93 15.35 -4.10
C GLY A 61 6.36 16.68 -4.55
N PRO A 62 5.52 17.31 -3.71
CA PRO A 62 4.96 18.61 -3.99
C PRO A 62 6.06 19.68 -4.05
N VAL A 63 5.91 20.66 -4.94
CA VAL A 63 6.81 21.83 -4.95
C VAL A 63 6.48 22.74 -3.75
N GLY A 64 5.19 22.83 -3.41
CA GLY A 64 4.68 23.70 -2.35
C GLY A 64 4.54 25.15 -2.80
N GLN A 65 3.77 25.94 -2.06
CA GLN A 65 3.61 27.37 -2.35
C GLN A 65 4.97 28.06 -2.28
N ASN A 66 5.35 28.80 -3.32
CA ASN A 66 6.66 29.44 -3.48
C ASN A 66 7.85 28.47 -3.31
N SER A 67 7.70 27.22 -3.76
CA SER A 67 8.73 26.18 -3.67
C SER A 67 9.16 25.79 -2.25
N CYS A 68 8.37 26.12 -1.22
CA CYS A 68 8.80 25.99 0.17
C CYS A 68 9.01 24.54 0.63
N ASP A 69 8.24 23.58 0.14
CA ASP A 69 8.36 22.17 0.58
C ASP A 69 9.62 21.52 0.00
N LEU A 70 9.90 21.82 -1.27
CA LEU A 70 11.15 21.42 -1.92
C LEU A 70 12.38 22.05 -1.25
N ILE A 71 12.33 23.35 -0.95
CA ILE A 71 13.46 24.05 -0.31
C ILE A 71 13.72 23.46 1.07
N LYS A 72 12.67 23.27 1.90
CA LYS A 72 12.81 22.66 3.23
C LYS A 72 13.45 21.28 3.16
N TYR A 73 13.02 20.43 2.21
CA TYR A 73 13.58 19.09 2.06
C TYR A 73 15.09 19.10 1.80
N PHE A 74 15.54 19.90 0.82
CA PHE A 74 16.98 19.95 0.52
C PHE A 74 17.79 20.69 1.59
N GLU A 75 17.23 21.71 2.26
CA GLU A 75 17.89 22.42 3.36
C GLU A 75 18.01 21.59 4.65
N GLU A 76 17.16 20.57 4.84
CA GLU A 76 17.24 19.64 5.97
C GLU A 76 18.42 18.67 5.85
N ILE A 77 18.94 18.45 4.62
CA ILE A 77 20.10 17.60 4.38
C ILE A 77 21.38 18.32 4.83
N GLU A 78 22.13 17.71 5.74
CA GLU A 78 23.37 18.31 6.27
C GLU A 78 24.39 18.61 5.17
N GLY A 79 24.86 19.86 5.14
CA GLY A 79 25.89 20.32 4.20
C GLY A 79 25.36 20.95 2.90
N THR A 80 24.04 21.01 2.68
CA THR A 80 23.48 21.77 1.57
C THR A 80 23.53 23.28 1.84
N SER A 81 23.80 24.06 0.79
CA SER A 81 23.78 25.52 0.87
C SER A 81 22.35 26.03 0.85
N LYS A 82 21.98 26.87 1.83
CA LYS A 82 20.67 27.53 1.84
C LYS A 82 20.43 28.40 0.61
N ILE A 83 19.18 28.48 0.18
CA ILE A 83 18.81 29.32 -0.96
C ILE A 83 18.97 30.81 -0.61
N ARG A 84 19.42 31.61 -1.58
CA ARG A 84 19.50 33.08 -1.43
C ARG A 84 18.13 33.71 -1.72
N GLU A 85 17.78 34.78 -1.01
CA GLU A 85 16.53 35.49 -1.27
C GLU A 85 16.43 35.97 -2.72
N GLY A 86 15.31 35.65 -3.38
CA GLY A 86 15.05 36.01 -4.78
C GLY A 86 15.81 35.18 -5.81
N TYR A 87 16.55 34.15 -5.40
CA TYR A 87 17.20 33.23 -6.34
C TYR A 87 16.22 32.20 -6.89
N ASN A 88 16.44 31.73 -8.12
CA ASN A 88 15.55 30.76 -8.75
C ASN A 88 15.67 29.38 -8.08
N PRO A 89 14.60 28.85 -7.45
CA PRO A 89 14.64 27.55 -6.78
C PRO A 89 15.00 26.40 -7.73
N ALA A 90 14.57 26.45 -8.99
CA ALA A 90 14.89 25.43 -9.98
C ALA A 90 16.39 25.39 -10.28
N THR A 91 17.03 26.56 -10.39
CA THR A 91 18.47 26.67 -10.62
C THR A 91 19.27 26.22 -9.41
N TRP A 92 18.88 26.68 -8.21
CA TRP A 92 19.50 26.27 -6.95
C TRP A 92 19.42 24.76 -6.73
N MET A 93 18.27 24.16 -6.99
CA MET A 93 18.07 22.72 -6.89
C MET A 93 19.09 21.94 -7.75
N PHE A 94 19.29 22.33 -9.00
CA PHE A 94 20.29 21.69 -9.87
C PHE A 94 21.74 21.89 -9.41
N GLU A 95 22.04 23.04 -8.79
CA GLU A 95 23.37 23.31 -8.23
C GLU A 95 23.66 22.41 -7.01
N VAL A 96 22.70 22.32 -6.08
CA VAL A 96 22.80 21.50 -4.86
C VAL A 96 22.88 20.01 -5.19
N THR A 97 22.13 19.55 -6.19
CA THR A 97 22.10 18.14 -6.63
C THR A 97 23.16 17.79 -7.68
N SER A 98 24.11 18.70 -7.94
CA SER A 98 25.16 18.46 -8.92
C SER A 98 26.15 17.38 -8.44
N SER A 99 26.69 16.57 -9.37
CA SER A 99 27.65 15.51 -9.02
C SER A 99 28.92 16.03 -8.36
N LYS A 100 29.29 17.31 -8.59
CA LYS A 100 30.39 17.97 -7.89
C LYS A 100 30.08 18.14 -6.41
N GLN A 101 28.85 18.55 -6.08
CA GLN A 101 28.40 18.74 -4.71
C GLN A 101 28.26 17.41 -3.98
N GLU A 102 27.73 16.38 -4.63
CA GLU A 102 27.69 15.00 -4.11
C GLU A 102 29.08 14.50 -3.69
N MET A 103 30.09 14.70 -4.55
CA MET A 103 31.47 14.31 -4.27
C MET A 103 32.10 15.10 -3.12
N LEU A 104 31.78 16.40 -3.00
CA LEU A 104 32.28 17.25 -1.91
C LEU A 104 31.69 16.86 -0.56
N LEU A 105 30.41 16.49 -0.54
CA LEU A 105 29.71 16.08 0.67
C LEU A 105 29.96 14.60 1.02
N GLY A 106 30.40 13.78 0.07
CA GLY A 106 30.55 12.34 0.24
C GLY A 106 29.20 11.64 0.46
N LEU A 107 28.12 12.22 -0.06
CA LEU A 107 26.74 11.75 0.10
C LEU A 107 26.14 11.42 -1.27
N ASP A 108 25.36 10.33 -1.34
CA ASP A 108 24.51 10.05 -2.49
C ASP A 108 23.08 10.53 -2.19
N PHE A 109 22.63 11.60 -2.87
CA PHE A 109 21.28 12.13 -2.68
C PHE A 109 20.18 11.11 -3.02
N THR A 110 20.44 10.14 -3.90
CA THR A 110 19.48 9.07 -4.20
C THR A 110 19.28 8.16 -2.99
N GLU A 111 20.34 7.87 -2.24
CA GLU A 111 20.24 7.06 -1.03
C GLU A 111 19.56 7.84 0.10
N VAL A 112 19.88 9.13 0.24
CA VAL A 112 19.20 10.03 1.18
C VAL A 112 17.70 10.09 0.89
N TYR A 113 17.32 10.23 -0.38
CA TYR A 113 15.92 10.27 -0.78
C TYR A 113 15.18 8.98 -0.47
N LYS A 114 15.74 7.80 -0.81
CA LYS A 114 15.13 6.49 -0.50
C LYS A 114 14.94 6.26 1.00
N ASN A 115 15.82 6.78 1.83
CA ASN A 115 15.71 6.69 3.29
C ASN A 115 14.82 7.78 3.90
N SER A 116 14.42 8.78 3.12
CA SER A 116 13.60 9.89 3.61
C SER A 116 12.13 9.50 3.79
N ALA A 117 11.45 10.17 4.72
CA ALA A 117 10.00 10.00 4.91
C ALA A 117 9.18 10.41 3.67
N LEU A 118 9.75 11.23 2.77
CA LEU A 118 9.08 11.67 1.55
C LEU A 118 8.91 10.52 0.55
N TYR A 119 9.93 9.67 0.41
CA TYR A 119 9.86 8.46 -0.41
C TYR A 119 8.74 7.53 0.07
N TRP A 120 8.74 7.22 1.37
CA TRP A 120 7.70 6.39 2.02
C TRP A 120 6.30 7.03 2.05
N ARG A 121 6.20 8.37 1.91
CA ARG A 121 4.92 9.08 1.82
C ARG A 121 4.26 8.98 0.46
N THR A 122 4.96 8.47 -0.56
CA THR A 122 4.34 8.26 -1.87
C THR A 122 3.15 7.34 -1.70
N ARG A 123 1.95 7.81 -2.03
CA ARG A 123 0.68 7.06 -1.89
C ARG A 123 0.81 5.63 -2.43
N GLN A 124 1.62 5.45 -3.47
CA GLN A 124 1.89 4.17 -4.10
C GLN A 124 2.49 3.14 -3.14
N ASP A 125 3.43 3.49 -2.26
CA ASP A 125 4.06 2.52 -1.36
C ASP A 125 3.15 2.12 -0.20
N LEU A 126 2.32 3.05 0.28
CA LEU A 126 1.23 2.73 1.18
C LEU A 126 0.23 1.78 0.51
N PHE A 127 -0.15 2.04 -0.76
CA PHE A 127 -0.99 1.14 -1.55
C PHE A 127 -0.34 -0.21 -1.80
N ASN A 128 0.96 -0.27 -2.06
CA ASN A 128 1.71 -1.51 -2.28
C ASN A 128 1.77 -2.35 -0.98
N SER A 129 2.01 -1.68 0.16
CA SER A 129 2.04 -2.31 1.47
C SER A 129 0.65 -2.81 1.89
N MET A 130 -0.39 -2.00 1.69
CA MET A 130 -1.78 -2.40 1.93
C MET A 130 -2.24 -3.53 0.99
N GLY A 131 -1.85 -3.44 -0.29
CA GLY A 131 -2.19 -4.45 -1.30
C GLY A 131 -1.52 -5.79 -1.02
N SER A 132 -0.24 -5.79 -0.65
CA SER A 132 0.46 -7.02 -0.25
C SER A 132 -0.16 -7.66 0.99
N MET A 133 -0.53 -6.88 2.01
CA MET A 133 -1.28 -7.39 3.17
C MET A 133 -2.64 -7.98 2.77
N TYR A 134 -3.42 -7.23 1.98
CA TYR A 134 -4.73 -7.66 1.50
C TYR A 134 -4.63 -8.98 0.72
N SER A 135 -3.72 -9.07 -0.24
CA SER A 135 -3.48 -10.28 -1.03
C SER A 135 -3.01 -11.44 -0.14
N ALA A 136 -2.11 -11.21 0.81
CA ALA A 136 -1.60 -12.25 1.69
C ALA A 136 -2.71 -12.85 2.56
N VAL A 137 -3.58 -12.02 3.14
CA VAL A 137 -4.70 -12.43 4.01
C VAL A 137 -5.79 -13.14 3.23
N VAL A 138 -6.24 -12.54 2.12
CA VAL A 138 -7.35 -13.08 1.32
C VAL A 138 -6.95 -14.40 0.70
N PHE A 139 -5.73 -14.50 0.16
CA PHE A 139 -5.24 -15.73 -0.45
C PHE A 139 -5.20 -16.86 0.58
N ILE A 140 -4.51 -16.67 1.70
CA ILE A 140 -4.37 -17.73 2.71
C ILE A 140 -5.71 -18.07 3.39
N GLY A 141 -6.58 -17.09 3.61
CA GLY A 141 -7.91 -17.29 4.19
C GLY A 141 -8.83 -18.14 3.30
N ILE A 142 -8.86 -17.85 2.00
CA ILE A 142 -9.63 -18.65 1.03
C ILE A 142 -9.07 -20.08 0.97
N GLN A 143 -7.74 -20.25 0.97
CA GLN A 143 -7.13 -21.58 0.96
C GLN A 143 -7.47 -22.40 2.21
N ASN A 144 -7.46 -21.80 3.41
CA ASN A 144 -7.89 -22.48 4.63
C ASN A 144 -9.33 -22.99 4.54
N THR A 145 -10.22 -22.21 3.92
CA THR A 145 -11.61 -22.65 3.69
C THR A 145 -11.67 -23.85 2.74
N ILE A 146 -10.95 -23.80 1.62
CA ILE A 146 -10.93 -24.88 0.64
C ILE A 146 -10.37 -26.18 1.24
N ILE A 147 -9.40 -26.08 2.15
CA ILE A 147 -8.79 -27.23 2.82
C ILE A 147 -9.71 -27.84 3.88
N VAL A 148 -10.38 -27.02 4.69
CA VAL A 148 -11.22 -27.53 5.79
C VAL A 148 -12.54 -28.15 5.30
N GLN A 149 -13.11 -27.63 4.20
CA GLN A 149 -14.39 -28.09 3.66
C GLN A 149 -14.47 -29.62 3.37
N PRO A 150 -13.53 -30.24 2.63
CA PRO A 150 -13.57 -31.68 2.37
C PRO A 150 -13.37 -32.52 3.63
N VAL A 151 -12.52 -32.07 4.57
CA VAL A 151 -12.28 -32.77 5.85
C VAL A 151 -13.59 -32.90 6.62
N VAL A 152 -14.28 -31.77 6.83
CA VAL A 152 -15.56 -31.74 7.55
C VAL A 152 -16.66 -32.49 6.80
N ALA A 153 -16.64 -32.48 5.47
CA ALA A 153 -17.62 -33.21 4.66
C ALA A 153 -17.50 -34.73 4.84
N VAL A 154 -16.27 -35.26 4.96
CA VAL A 154 -16.01 -36.67 5.24
C VAL A 154 -16.43 -37.01 6.68
N GLU A 155 -15.99 -36.23 7.66
CA GLU A 155 -16.30 -36.45 9.08
C GLU A 155 -17.81 -36.40 9.37
N ARG A 156 -18.55 -35.54 8.68
CA ARG A 156 -20.02 -35.45 8.79
C ARG A 156 -20.72 -36.79 8.56
N THR A 157 -20.21 -37.63 7.65
CA THR A 157 -20.82 -38.94 7.38
C THR A 157 -20.66 -39.90 8.56
N VAL A 158 -19.53 -39.81 9.27
CA VAL A 158 -19.27 -40.56 10.51
C VAL A 158 -20.14 -40.01 11.63
N PHE A 159 -20.18 -38.68 11.79
CA PHE A 159 -21.01 -37.99 12.77
C PHE A 159 -22.47 -38.44 12.73
N TYR A 160 -23.08 -38.51 11.54
CA TYR A 160 -24.48 -38.95 11.43
C TYR A 160 -24.71 -40.38 11.88
N ARG A 161 -23.74 -41.28 11.68
CA ARG A 161 -23.82 -42.67 12.15
C ARG A 161 -23.67 -42.76 13.66
N GLU A 162 -22.70 -42.06 14.23
CA GLU A 162 -22.41 -42.08 15.67
C GLU A 162 -23.50 -41.38 16.50
N ARG A 163 -24.10 -40.33 15.93
CA ARG A 163 -25.27 -39.67 16.52
C ARG A 163 -26.51 -40.57 16.50
N ALA A 164 -26.73 -41.31 15.40
CA ALA A 164 -27.83 -42.27 15.32
C ALA A 164 -27.68 -43.41 16.35
N ALA A 165 -26.44 -43.76 16.72
CA ALA A 165 -26.11 -44.70 17.78
C ALA A 165 -26.17 -44.10 19.20
N GLY A 166 -26.43 -42.79 19.34
CA GLY A 166 -26.56 -42.12 20.63
C GLY A 166 -25.25 -41.88 21.38
N MET A 167 -24.09 -41.88 20.70
CA MET A 167 -22.79 -41.79 21.38
C MET A 167 -22.47 -40.39 21.93
N TYR A 168 -22.85 -39.32 21.23
CA TYR A 168 -22.62 -37.94 21.67
C TYR A 168 -23.57 -36.92 21.01
N SER A 169 -23.63 -35.72 21.59
CA SER A 169 -24.48 -34.60 21.12
C SER A 169 -23.81 -33.77 20.03
N SER A 170 -24.62 -33.16 19.15
CA SER A 170 -24.14 -32.29 18.06
C SER A 170 -23.35 -31.08 18.55
N ILE A 171 -23.71 -30.52 19.71
CA ILE A 171 -23.03 -29.34 20.27
C ILE A 171 -21.63 -29.73 20.77
N ALA A 172 -21.51 -30.91 21.40
CA ALA A 172 -20.22 -31.42 21.86
C ALA A 172 -19.26 -31.65 20.67
N TYR A 173 -19.78 -32.19 19.56
CA TYR A 173 -19.03 -32.34 18.31
C TYR A 173 -18.58 -30.99 17.73
N ALA A 174 -19.51 -30.02 17.60
CA ALA A 174 -19.18 -28.71 17.03
C ALA A 174 -18.12 -27.96 17.85
N LEU A 175 -18.23 -28.00 19.19
CA LEU A 175 -17.23 -27.38 20.08
C LEU A 175 -15.87 -28.08 19.98
N ALA A 176 -15.85 -29.41 19.93
CA ALA A 176 -14.60 -30.16 19.76
C ALA A 176 -13.90 -29.79 18.45
N GLN A 177 -14.67 -29.70 17.35
CA GLN A 177 -14.13 -29.33 16.04
C GLN A 177 -13.51 -27.93 16.06
N VAL A 178 -14.19 -26.95 16.69
CA VAL A 178 -13.66 -25.58 16.86
C VAL A 178 -12.38 -25.56 17.69
N VAL A 179 -12.34 -26.30 18.80
CA VAL A 179 -11.19 -26.31 19.71
C VAL A 179 -9.95 -26.95 19.07
N VAL A 180 -10.12 -27.97 18.23
CA VAL A 180 -9.00 -28.64 17.55
C VAL A 180 -8.37 -27.73 16.48
N GLU A 181 -9.16 -26.91 15.80
CA GLU A 181 -8.66 -26.00 14.76
C GLU A 181 -7.85 -24.82 15.33
N VAL A 182 -8.19 -24.34 16.52
CA VAL A 182 -7.56 -23.13 17.12
C VAL A 182 -6.02 -23.25 17.23
N PRO A 183 -5.43 -24.34 17.78
CA PRO A 183 -3.98 -24.52 17.82
C PRO A 183 -3.34 -24.62 16.44
N HIS A 184 -4.00 -25.29 15.48
CA HIS A 184 -3.47 -25.45 14.12
C HIS A 184 -3.40 -24.10 13.40
N VAL A 185 -4.48 -23.31 13.47
CA VAL A 185 -4.53 -21.96 12.91
C VAL A 185 -3.51 -21.04 13.60
N LEU A 186 -3.29 -21.18 14.91
CA LEU A 186 -2.31 -20.37 15.65
C LEU A 186 -0.89 -20.64 15.16
N VAL A 187 -0.49 -21.91 15.06
CA VAL A 187 0.84 -22.29 14.55
C VAL A 187 1.03 -21.78 13.12
N GLN A 188 0.03 -21.97 12.26
CA GLN A 188 0.07 -21.46 10.89
C GLN A 188 0.22 -19.94 10.85
N THR A 189 -0.49 -19.22 11.71
CA THR A 189 -0.42 -17.75 11.76
C THR A 189 0.94 -17.26 12.23
N VAL A 190 1.54 -17.91 13.22
CA VAL A 190 2.88 -17.55 13.70
C VAL A 190 3.91 -17.75 12.60
N VAL A 191 3.90 -18.91 11.93
CA VAL A 191 4.87 -19.23 10.87
C VAL A 191 4.69 -18.32 9.66
N TYR A 192 3.47 -18.23 9.13
CA TYR A 192 3.19 -17.42 7.94
C TYR A 192 3.33 -15.92 8.23
N GLY A 193 2.82 -15.47 9.37
CA GLY A 193 2.87 -14.08 9.78
C GLY A 193 4.31 -13.59 9.96
N ALA A 194 5.21 -14.38 10.57
CA ALA A 194 6.61 -14.00 10.70
C ALA A 194 7.31 -13.83 9.34
N ILE A 195 7.05 -14.73 8.38
CA ILE A 195 7.62 -14.66 7.04
C ILE A 195 7.09 -13.42 6.31
N VAL A 196 5.78 -13.25 6.22
CA VAL A 196 5.17 -12.13 5.48
C VAL A 196 5.53 -10.78 6.10
N TYR A 197 5.53 -10.67 7.43
CA TYR A 197 5.93 -9.44 8.13
C TYR A 197 7.36 -9.04 7.79
N SER A 198 8.28 -10.02 7.71
CA SER A 198 9.67 -9.78 7.31
C SER A 198 9.80 -9.38 5.83
N MET A 199 8.99 -9.96 4.94
CA MET A 199 9.05 -9.71 3.50
C MET A 199 8.47 -8.35 3.09
N ILE A 200 7.44 -7.87 3.79
CA ILE A 200 6.85 -6.55 3.53
C ILE A 200 7.77 -5.43 4.03
N GLY A 201 8.68 -5.73 4.96
CA GLY A 201 9.63 -4.76 5.51
C GLY A 201 9.01 -3.86 6.58
N PHE A 202 8.04 -4.36 7.35
CA PHE A 202 7.46 -3.59 8.45
C PHE A 202 8.46 -3.30 9.57
N GLU A 203 8.25 -2.17 10.25
CA GLU A 203 9.05 -1.78 11.41
C GLU A 203 8.97 -2.83 12.52
N TRP A 204 10.10 -3.44 12.86
CA TRP A 204 10.23 -4.43 13.93
C TRP A 204 10.04 -3.80 15.32
N SER A 205 8.79 -3.60 15.69
CA SER A 205 8.36 -3.26 17.04
C SER A 205 7.51 -4.39 17.60
N GLY A 206 7.81 -4.87 18.81
CA GLY A 206 7.10 -5.97 19.43
C GLY A 206 5.58 -5.74 19.47
N ALA A 207 5.13 -4.54 19.83
CA ALA A 207 3.71 -4.20 19.87
C ALA A 207 3.05 -4.30 18.49
N LYS A 208 3.68 -3.74 17.44
CA LYS A 208 3.15 -3.77 16.06
C LYS A 208 3.09 -5.19 15.53
N PHE A 209 4.10 -6.01 15.83
CA PHE A 209 4.15 -7.42 15.44
C PHE A 209 3.03 -8.23 16.11
N PHE A 210 2.82 -8.06 17.42
CA PHE A 210 1.74 -8.78 18.13
C PHE A 210 0.35 -8.34 17.66
N TRP A 211 0.14 -7.06 17.37
CA TRP A 211 -1.11 -6.59 16.78
C TRP A 211 -1.36 -7.21 15.40
N TYR A 212 -0.34 -7.21 14.54
CA TYR A 212 -0.41 -7.87 13.24
C TYR A 212 -0.77 -9.35 13.38
N LEU A 213 -0.10 -10.07 14.28
CA LEU A 213 -0.34 -11.49 14.51
C LEU A 213 -1.74 -11.77 15.05
N LEU A 214 -2.25 -10.93 15.95
CA LEU A 214 -3.61 -11.04 16.49
C LEU A 214 -4.68 -10.86 15.39
N PHE A 215 -4.55 -9.84 14.55
CA PHE A 215 -5.50 -9.61 13.46
C PHE A 215 -5.43 -10.72 12.41
N MET A 216 -4.23 -11.13 12.01
CA MET A 216 -4.04 -12.27 11.10
C MET A 216 -4.69 -13.55 11.66
N PHE A 217 -4.48 -13.83 12.95
CA PHE A 217 -5.04 -15.01 13.61
C PHE A 217 -6.58 -14.97 13.63
N ALA A 218 -7.16 -13.83 14.03
CA ALA A 218 -8.60 -13.65 14.06
C ALA A 218 -9.23 -13.79 12.67
N THR A 219 -8.60 -13.22 11.63
CA THR A 219 -9.09 -13.34 10.26
C THR A 219 -9.00 -14.79 9.76
N LEU A 220 -7.91 -15.51 10.05
CA LEU A 220 -7.78 -16.91 9.65
C LEU A 220 -8.77 -17.84 10.35
N LEU A 221 -9.04 -17.61 11.64
CA LEU A 221 -10.09 -18.32 12.36
C LEU A 221 -11.46 -18.08 11.72
N TYR A 222 -11.76 -16.82 11.40
CA TYR A 222 -13.00 -16.43 10.73
C TYR A 222 -13.21 -17.19 9.41
N TYR A 223 -12.20 -17.23 8.53
CA TYR A 223 -12.28 -17.99 7.28
C TYR A 223 -12.48 -19.49 7.52
N THR A 224 -11.74 -20.06 8.46
CA THR A 224 -11.80 -21.51 8.76
C THR A 224 -13.20 -21.88 9.28
N PHE A 225 -13.73 -21.14 10.24
CA PHE A 225 -15.06 -21.39 10.82
C PHE A 225 -16.18 -21.15 9.82
N TYR A 226 -16.02 -20.15 8.96
CA TYR A 226 -16.92 -19.93 7.84
C TYR A 226 -16.95 -21.14 6.88
N GLY A 227 -15.78 -21.69 6.54
CA GLY A 227 -15.67 -22.92 5.75
C GLY A 227 -16.44 -24.09 6.36
N MET A 228 -16.28 -24.32 7.65
CA MET A 228 -17.01 -25.39 8.37
C MET A 228 -18.53 -25.15 8.38
N MET A 229 -18.95 -23.90 8.59
CA MET A 229 -20.37 -23.51 8.56
C MET A 229 -21.02 -23.80 7.20
N THR A 230 -20.34 -23.49 6.09
CA THR A 230 -20.90 -23.73 4.74
C THR A 230 -21.16 -25.21 4.46
N VAL A 231 -20.32 -26.12 4.97
CA VAL A 231 -20.52 -27.59 4.85
C VAL A 231 -21.65 -28.07 5.74
N ALA A 232 -21.83 -27.45 6.92
CA ALA A 232 -22.94 -27.78 7.81
C ALA A 232 -24.30 -27.38 7.23
N LEU A 233 -24.36 -26.27 6.48
CA LEU A 233 -25.60 -25.74 5.88
C LEU A 233 -25.98 -26.41 4.56
N THR A 234 -25.04 -27.07 3.87
CA THR A 234 -25.26 -27.59 2.51
C THR A 234 -25.19 -29.11 2.46
N PRO A 235 -26.00 -29.77 1.62
CA PRO A 235 -26.01 -31.23 1.54
C PRO A 235 -24.77 -31.79 0.81
N ASN A 236 -24.19 -31.04 -0.13
CA ASN A 236 -23.08 -31.49 -0.97
C ASN A 236 -21.89 -30.53 -0.88
N LEU A 237 -20.67 -31.09 -0.94
CA LEU A 237 -19.42 -30.32 -0.90
C LEU A 237 -19.35 -29.26 -2.01
N SER A 238 -19.75 -29.61 -3.24
CA SER A 238 -19.77 -28.66 -4.36
C SER A 238 -20.64 -27.44 -4.10
N LEU A 239 -21.80 -27.62 -3.43
CA LEU A 239 -22.66 -26.50 -3.06
C LEU A 239 -22.05 -25.65 -1.94
N ALA A 240 -21.36 -26.28 -0.98
CA ALA A 240 -20.63 -25.57 0.08
C ALA A 240 -19.56 -24.65 -0.51
N THR A 241 -18.77 -25.14 -1.47
CA THR A 241 -17.72 -24.35 -2.12
C THR A 241 -18.28 -23.20 -2.96
N ILE A 242 -19.39 -23.42 -3.67
CA ILE A 242 -20.07 -22.35 -4.43
C ILE A 242 -20.59 -21.26 -3.49
N LEU A 243 -21.24 -21.64 -2.38
CA LEU A 243 -21.74 -20.71 -1.37
C LEU A 243 -20.60 -19.94 -0.68
N ALA A 244 -19.49 -20.63 -0.38
CA ALA A 244 -18.31 -20.01 0.18
C ALA A 244 -17.74 -18.94 -0.78
N GLY A 245 -17.55 -19.30 -2.04
CA GLY A 245 -16.99 -18.42 -3.07
C GLY A 245 -17.84 -17.18 -3.35
N SER A 246 -19.17 -17.30 -3.35
CA SER A 246 -20.06 -16.15 -3.61
C SER A 246 -19.96 -15.08 -2.52
N LEU A 247 -19.90 -15.49 -1.25
CA LEU A 247 -19.74 -14.57 -0.11
C LEU A 247 -18.32 -14.01 0.00
N PHE A 248 -17.28 -14.75 -0.42
CA PHE A 248 -15.93 -14.19 -0.55
C PHE A 248 -15.90 -13.00 -1.52
N GLY A 249 -16.62 -13.09 -2.63
CA GLY A 249 -16.73 -11.97 -3.58
C GLY A 249 -17.32 -10.71 -2.93
N ILE A 250 -18.36 -10.88 -2.12
CA ILE A 250 -19.00 -9.77 -1.39
C ILE A 250 -18.04 -9.20 -0.34
N TRP A 251 -17.42 -10.03 0.50
CA TRP A 251 -16.47 -9.56 1.52
C TRP A 251 -15.26 -8.84 0.92
N ASN A 252 -14.71 -9.35 -0.19
CA ASN A 252 -13.62 -8.71 -0.88
C ASN A 252 -14.01 -7.33 -1.44
N LEU A 253 -15.22 -7.21 -2.00
CA LEU A 253 -15.70 -5.94 -2.55
C LEU A 253 -15.88 -4.86 -1.47
N PHE A 254 -16.39 -5.23 -0.30
CA PHE A 254 -16.67 -4.32 0.82
C PHE A 254 -15.55 -4.26 1.89
N SER A 255 -14.38 -4.85 1.61
CA SER A 255 -13.23 -4.86 2.53
C SER A 255 -12.54 -3.49 2.69
N GLY A 256 -12.93 -2.49 1.90
CA GLY A 256 -12.33 -1.14 1.92
C GLY A 256 -11.06 -0.99 1.09
N PHE A 257 -10.52 -2.08 0.52
CA PHE A 257 -9.37 -2.03 -0.38
C PHE A 257 -9.77 -1.81 -1.84
N VAL A 258 -10.72 -2.60 -2.36
CA VAL A 258 -11.18 -2.50 -3.76
C VAL A 258 -12.05 -1.26 -3.98
N ILE A 259 -12.97 -0.99 -3.05
CA ILE A 259 -13.74 0.24 -2.99
C ILE A 259 -13.23 1.04 -1.79
N PRO A 260 -12.44 2.10 -2.01
CA PRO A 260 -11.96 2.93 -0.91
C PRO A 260 -13.15 3.64 -0.26
N VAL A 261 -13.31 3.45 1.06
CA VAL A 261 -14.29 4.22 1.83
C VAL A 261 -13.75 5.64 1.96
N THR A 262 -14.40 6.61 1.31
CA THR A 262 -14.04 8.03 1.43
C THR A 262 -14.37 8.50 2.84
N VAL A 263 -13.39 8.46 3.74
CA VAL A 263 -13.50 9.16 5.02
C VAL A 263 -13.26 10.64 4.73
N SER A 264 -14.32 11.44 4.78
CA SER A 264 -14.19 12.89 4.77
C SER A 264 -13.41 13.32 6.02
N LEU A 265 -12.26 13.97 5.81
CA LEU A 265 -11.34 14.45 6.84
C LEU A 265 -11.90 15.58 7.72
N GLU A 266 -13.21 15.82 7.73
CA GLU A 266 -13.83 16.90 8.51
C GLU A 266 -14.02 16.56 10.01
N ASN A 267 -13.70 15.34 10.44
CA ASN A 267 -13.96 14.86 11.81
C ASN A 267 -12.71 14.40 12.60
N PHE A 268 -11.53 14.96 12.33
CA PHE A 268 -10.36 14.84 13.21
C PHE A 268 -9.83 16.22 13.60
#